data_AF-A0AAD4DU34-F1
#
_entry.id   AF-A0AAD4DU34-F1
#
_cell.length_a   1.000
_cell.length_b   1.000
_cell.length_c   1.000
_cell.angle_alpha   90.00
_cell.angle_beta   90.00
_cell.angle_gamma   90.00
#
_symmetry.space_group_name_H-M   'P 1'
#
loop_
_entity.id
_entity.type
_entity.pdbx_description
1 polymer ?
#
loop_
_entity_poly.entity_id
_entity_poly.type
_entity_poly.pdbx_seq_one_letter_code
_entity_poly.pdbx_strand_id
1 'polypeptide(L)'
;MSVTSFFSSFFNTVHGDAPEEKQPESENKEEEVAEVGEPSKESEEEEVEAEDIHPVIIEECKNSAACASLTRHFEHCQEKVQSGQGFKGEDCVEELFHLMHCADACAAPKLFSKLK
;
A
#
# COMPACT_ATOMS: atom_id res chain seq x y z
N MET A 1 38.65 -26.45 4.26
CA MET A 1 37.93 -25.24 4.68
C MET A 1 36.75 -25.08 3.74
N SER A 2 35.53 -25.18 4.28
CA SER A 2 34.30 -25.31 3.49
C SER A 2 33.92 -23.96 2.87
N VAL A 3 33.55 -23.96 1.59
CA VAL A 3 33.07 -22.76 0.86
C VAL A 3 31.87 -22.08 1.54
N THR A 4 31.14 -22.81 2.39
CA THR A 4 30.05 -22.29 3.21
C THR A 4 30.51 -21.22 4.22
N SER A 5 31.75 -21.27 4.71
CA SER A 5 32.25 -20.26 5.65
C SER A 5 32.51 -18.90 5.00
N PHE A 6 32.75 -18.84 3.68
CA PHE A 6 33.11 -17.59 3.01
C PHE A 6 31.89 -16.70 2.70
N PHE A 7 30.71 -17.30 2.52
CA PHE A 7 29.47 -16.56 2.28
C PHE A 7 28.83 -16.02 3.57
N SER A 8 29.07 -16.65 4.73
CA SER A 8 28.55 -16.18 6.03
C SER A 8 29.21 -14.90 6.55
N SER A 9 30.40 -14.53 6.07
CA SER A 9 31.07 -13.29 6.49
C SER A 9 30.65 -12.05 5.69
N PHE A 10 29.95 -12.22 4.57
CA PHE A 10 29.55 -11.11 3.70
C PHE A 10 28.12 -10.60 3.95
N PHE A 11 27.28 -11.41 4.59
CA PHE A 11 25.94 -11.02 5.00
C PHE A 11 25.81 -11.13 6.51
N ASN A 12 25.81 -10.00 7.22
CA ASN A 12 25.40 -9.96 8.62
C ASN A 12 23.94 -10.39 8.72
N THR A 13 23.69 -11.66 9.02
CA THR A 13 22.34 -12.17 9.29
C THR A 13 21.88 -11.60 10.63
N VAL A 14 21.12 -10.50 10.60
CA VAL A 14 20.31 -10.05 11.74
C VAL A 14 19.22 -11.10 11.97
N HIS A 15 19.27 -11.78 13.12
CA HIS A 15 18.13 -12.52 13.64
C HIS A 15 17.22 -11.53 14.37
N GLY A 16 15.98 -11.38 13.89
CA GLY A 16 14.93 -10.72 14.65
C GLY A 16 14.40 -11.70 15.69
N ASP A 17 14.82 -11.53 16.95
CA ASP A 17 14.22 -12.23 18.10
C ASP A 17 12.78 -11.73 18.30
N ALA A 18 11.81 -12.48 17.79
CA ALA A 18 10.40 -12.36 18.17
C ALA A 18 10.06 -13.57 19.06
N PRO A 19 9.69 -13.39 20.34
CA PRO A 19 9.32 -14.51 21.19
C PRO A 19 7.97 -15.09 20.74
N GLU A 20 8.01 -16.36 20.33
CA GLU A 20 6.88 -17.20 19.99
C GLU A 20 6.17 -17.64 21.28
N GLU A 21 5.00 -17.09 21.60
CA GLU A 21 4.14 -17.60 22.68
C GLU A 21 2.75 -18.00 22.19
N LYS A 22 2.37 -19.20 22.64
CA LYS A 22 1.24 -20.04 22.22
C LYS A 22 -0.06 -19.59 22.93
N GLN A 23 -1.18 -19.65 22.21
CA GLN A 23 -2.53 -19.70 22.80
C GLN A 23 -2.74 -21.03 23.56
N PRO A 24 -3.60 -21.05 24.61
CA PRO A 24 -4.95 -21.60 24.38
C PRO A 24 -6.10 -20.94 25.17
N GLU A 25 -7.31 -21.19 24.66
CA GLU A 25 -8.66 -20.85 25.15
C GLU A 25 -8.98 -21.27 26.60
N SER A 26 -9.87 -20.52 27.26
CA SER A 26 -10.83 -21.08 28.23
C SER A 26 -12.10 -20.23 28.39
N GLU A 27 -13.20 -20.79 27.88
CA GLU A 27 -14.60 -20.79 28.35
C GLU A 27 -15.13 -19.71 29.31
N ASN A 28 -16.05 -18.93 28.77
CA ASN A 28 -17.38 -18.52 29.26
C ASN A 28 -17.77 -18.83 30.73
N LYS A 29 -18.10 -17.79 31.50
CA LYS A 29 -19.15 -17.84 32.53
C LYS A 29 -19.77 -16.46 32.78
N GLU A 30 -21.05 -16.34 32.44
CA GLU A 30 -21.97 -15.24 32.78
C GLU A 30 -22.25 -15.14 34.29
N GLU A 31 -22.38 -13.92 34.82
CA GLU A 31 -23.46 -13.51 35.75
C GLU A 31 -23.46 -11.98 35.98
N GLU A 32 -24.45 -11.31 35.37
CA GLU A 32 -25.39 -10.31 35.90
C GLU A 32 -24.96 -9.32 37.01
N VAL A 33 -25.04 -7.99 36.79
CA VAL A 33 -25.67 -6.98 37.69
C VAL A 33 -26.04 -5.70 36.88
N ALA A 34 -27.22 -5.16 37.21
CA ALA A 34 -27.99 -4.10 36.58
C ALA A 34 -27.49 -2.63 36.71
N GLU A 35 -27.87 -1.86 35.68
CA GLU A 35 -28.35 -0.46 35.60
C GLU A 35 -27.78 0.69 36.47
N VAL A 36 -27.24 1.68 35.72
CA VAL A 36 -27.51 3.13 35.74
C VAL A 36 -26.81 4.04 36.76
N GLY A 37 -26.00 4.97 36.23
CA GLY A 37 -25.99 6.37 36.70
C GLY A 37 -24.64 7.10 36.68
N GLU A 38 -24.30 7.74 35.55
CA GLU A 38 -23.93 9.18 35.38
C GLU A 38 -23.02 9.41 34.16
N PRO A 39 -23.17 10.55 33.44
CA PRO A 39 -22.48 10.78 32.18
C PRO A 39 -21.06 11.28 32.46
N SER A 40 -20.07 10.39 32.31
CA SER A 40 -18.68 10.82 32.21
C SER A 40 -18.45 11.39 30.81
N LYS A 41 -18.12 12.68 30.81
CA LYS A 41 -17.73 13.49 29.67
C LYS A 41 -16.34 13.06 29.23
N GLU A 42 -16.28 12.09 28.33
CA GLU A 42 -15.05 11.62 27.69
C GLU A 42 -15.41 11.53 26.19
N SER A 43 -15.19 12.60 25.44
CA SER A 43 -14.06 12.67 24.51
C SER A 43 -13.87 11.39 23.67
N GLU A 44 -14.96 10.80 23.19
CA GLU A 44 -14.95 10.01 21.95
C GLU A 44 -14.79 11.01 20.79
N GLU A 45 -13.58 11.56 20.65
CA GLU A 45 -13.05 11.80 19.32
C GLU A 45 -12.99 10.41 18.68
N GLU A 46 -14.06 10.05 17.96
CA GLU A 46 -13.95 9.04 16.91
C GLU A 46 -12.71 9.42 16.11
N GLU A 47 -11.63 8.66 16.28
CA GLU A 47 -10.53 8.61 15.34
C GLU A 47 -11.14 8.14 14.01
N VAL A 48 -11.74 9.07 13.27
CA VAL A 48 -12.13 8.84 11.89
C VAL A 48 -10.83 8.54 11.18
N GLU A 49 -10.61 7.25 10.92
CA GLU A 49 -9.45 6.77 10.17
C GLU A 49 -9.38 7.59 8.88
N ALA A 50 -8.39 8.49 8.82
CA ALA A 50 -8.29 9.44 7.73
C ALA A 50 -8.09 8.63 6.44
N GLU A 51 -9.08 8.68 5.55
CA GLU A 51 -9.06 7.92 4.31
C GLU A 51 -7.82 8.30 3.47
N ASP A 52 -7.17 7.29 2.86
CA ASP A 52 -6.00 7.53 2.01
C ASP A 52 -6.39 8.35 0.77
N ILE A 53 -5.93 9.60 0.76
CA ILE A 53 -6.15 10.56 -0.33
C ILE A 53 -5.25 10.32 -1.55
N HIS A 54 -4.20 9.49 -1.41
CA HIS A 54 -3.24 9.21 -2.47
C HIS A 54 -3.88 8.65 -3.76
N PRO A 55 -4.72 7.59 -3.74
CA PRO A 55 -5.33 7.06 -4.96
C PRO A 55 -6.15 8.09 -5.73
N VAL A 56 -6.90 8.94 -5.02
CA VAL A 56 -7.71 10.00 -5.64
C VAL A 56 -6.82 11.00 -6.39
N ILE A 57 -5.74 11.45 -5.75
CA ILE A 57 -4.80 12.41 -6.34
C ILE A 57 -4.08 11.82 -7.56
N ILE A 58 -3.68 10.55 -7.49
CA ILE A 58 -3.02 9.86 -8.60
C ILE A 58 -3.96 9.74 -9.80
N GLU A 59 -5.23 9.36 -9.59
CA GLU A 59 -6.21 9.26 -10.68
C GLU A 59 -6.51 10.63 -11.32
N GLU A 60 -6.63 11.69 -10.52
CA GLU A 60 -6.72 13.06 -11.07
C GLU A 60 -5.49 13.44 -11.92
N CYS A 61 -4.30 13.07 -11.47
CA CYS A 61 -3.06 13.36 -12.17
C CYS A 61 -2.88 12.54 -13.46
N LYS A 62 -3.28 11.26 -13.48
CA LYS A 62 -3.31 10.42 -14.70
C LYS A 62 -4.26 10.97 -15.75
N ASN A 63 -5.40 11.51 -15.33
CA ASN A 63 -6.42 12.10 -16.20
C ASN A 63 -6.14 13.56 -16.59
N SER A 64 -5.05 14.15 -16.07
CA SER A 64 -4.65 15.51 -16.41
C SER A 64 -4.25 15.64 -17.88
N ALA A 65 -4.40 16.83 -18.45
CA ALA A 65 -4.02 17.09 -19.84
C ALA A 65 -2.53 16.81 -20.14
N ALA A 66 -1.65 16.92 -19.13
CA ALA A 66 -0.22 16.66 -19.28
C ALA A 66 0.10 15.16 -19.38
N CYS A 67 -0.66 14.30 -18.67
CA CYS A 67 -0.41 12.86 -18.63
C CYS A 67 -1.38 12.04 -19.51
N ALA A 68 -2.45 12.64 -20.02
CA ALA A 68 -3.50 11.94 -20.77
C ALA A 68 -2.99 11.14 -21.99
N SER A 69 -1.97 11.62 -22.70
CA SER A 69 -1.36 10.86 -23.80
C SER A 69 -0.66 9.60 -23.29
N LEU A 70 0.09 9.72 -22.20
CA LEU A 70 0.82 8.61 -21.57
C LEU A 70 -0.14 7.57 -21.01
N THR A 71 -1.25 8.01 -20.41
CA THR A 71 -2.34 7.12 -19.97
C THR A 71 -2.88 6.31 -21.14
N ARG A 72 -3.17 6.96 -22.28
CA ARG A 72 -3.65 6.26 -23.48
C ARG A 72 -2.63 5.29 -24.07
N HIS A 73 -1.33 5.63 -24.05
CA HIS A 73 -0.29 4.72 -24.50
C HIS A 73 -0.22 3.47 -23.63
N PHE A 74 -0.28 3.64 -22.30
CA PHE A 74 -0.32 2.53 -21.36
C PHE A 74 -1.56 1.65 -21.56
N GLU A 75 -2.75 2.23 -21.63
CA GLU A 75 -4.01 1.49 -21.86
C GLU A 75 -3.97 0.72 -23.18
N HIS A 76 -3.52 1.36 -24.26
CA HIS A 76 -3.37 0.69 -25.56
C HIS A 76 -2.36 -0.46 -25.52
N CYS A 77 -1.22 -0.30 -24.83
CA CYS A 77 -0.28 -1.40 -24.64
C CYS A 77 -0.94 -2.56 -23.89
N GLN A 78 -1.65 -2.27 -22.80
CA GLN A 78 -2.33 -3.27 -21.98
C GLN A 78 -3.38 -4.03 -22.80
N GLU A 79 -4.20 -3.34 -23.59
CA GLU A 79 -5.18 -3.97 -24.48
C GLU A 79 -4.51 -4.89 -25.51
N LYS A 80 -3.41 -4.45 -26.12
CA LYS A 80 -2.66 -5.23 -27.10
C LYS A 80 -2.03 -6.49 -26.50
N VAL A 81 -1.40 -6.36 -25.33
CA VAL A 81 -0.77 -7.49 -24.63
C VAL A 81 -1.82 -8.47 -24.13
N GLN A 82 -2.90 -7.98 -23.50
CA GLN A 82 -3.99 -8.82 -22.98
C GLN A 82 -4.78 -9.52 -24.08
N SER A 83 -4.92 -8.90 -25.26
CA SER A 83 -5.56 -9.52 -26.43
C SER A 83 -4.66 -10.53 -27.16
N GLY A 84 -3.41 -10.71 -26.73
CA GLY A 84 -2.45 -11.60 -27.38
C GLY A 84 -1.94 -11.09 -28.73
N GLN A 85 -2.16 -9.81 -29.03
CA GLN A 85 -1.65 -9.14 -30.23
C GLN A 85 -0.23 -8.58 -30.03
N GLY A 86 0.28 -8.65 -28.80
CA GLY A 86 1.67 -8.31 -28.49
C GLY A 86 2.68 -9.35 -28.99
N PHE A 87 3.95 -8.95 -29.02
CA PHE A 87 5.05 -9.84 -29.35
C PHE A 87 5.38 -10.78 -28.18
N LYS A 88 6.09 -11.88 -28.47
CA LYS A 88 6.50 -12.83 -27.43
C LYS A 88 7.41 -12.15 -26.41
N GLY A 89 6.95 -12.05 -25.17
CA GLY A 89 7.68 -11.39 -24.09
C GLY A 89 7.51 -9.87 -24.06
N GLU A 90 6.57 -9.32 -24.82
CA GLU A 90 6.17 -7.91 -24.67
C GLU A 90 5.48 -7.69 -23.32
N ASP A 91 5.88 -6.64 -22.63
CA ASP A 91 5.24 -6.09 -21.44
C ASP A 91 5.00 -4.58 -21.63
N CYS A 92 4.26 -3.98 -20.69
CA CYS A 92 3.90 -2.55 -20.73
C CYS A 92 4.62 -1.74 -19.64
N VAL A 93 5.78 -2.22 -19.17
CA VAL A 93 6.50 -1.59 -18.05
C VAL A 93 7.07 -0.25 -18.48
N GLU A 94 7.49 -0.10 -19.73
CA GLU A 94 7.97 1.17 -20.26
C GLU A 94 6.88 2.24 -20.24
N GLU A 95 5.69 1.94 -20.78
CA GLU A 95 4.56 2.87 -20.80
C GLU A 95 4.07 3.18 -19.38
N LEU A 96 4.08 2.18 -18.48
CA LEU A 96 3.78 2.39 -17.07
C LEU A 96 4.76 3.39 -16.43
N PHE A 97 6.06 3.27 -16.72
CA PHE A 97 7.07 4.16 -16.15
C PHE A 97 6.89 5.60 -16.64
N HIS A 98 6.57 5.79 -17.92
CA HIS A 98 6.26 7.12 -18.44
C HIS A 98 5.02 7.72 -17.77
N LEU A 99 3.94 6.93 -17.63
CA LEU A 99 2.72 7.36 -16.95
C LEU A 99 2.98 7.73 -15.49
N MET A 100 3.63 6.84 -14.74
CA MET A 100 3.93 7.04 -13.32
C MET A 100 4.86 8.22 -13.11
N HIS A 101 5.90 8.39 -13.93
CA HIS A 101 6.78 9.55 -13.85
C HIS A 101 6.01 10.88 -13.97
N CYS A 102 5.05 10.94 -14.91
CA CYS A 102 4.21 12.12 -15.09
C CYS A 102 3.22 12.30 -13.91
N ALA A 103 2.53 11.22 -13.53
CA ALA A 103 1.52 11.25 -12.48
C ALA A 103 2.14 11.61 -11.12
N ASP A 104 3.30 11.05 -10.77
CA ASP A 104 4.00 11.30 -9.52
C ASP A 104 4.54 12.74 -9.44
N ALA A 105 5.06 13.27 -10.54
CA ALA A 105 5.47 14.67 -10.60
C ALA A 105 4.29 15.63 -10.35
N CYS A 106 3.09 15.26 -10.78
CA CYS A 106 1.85 15.98 -10.49
C CYS A 106 1.33 15.75 -9.06
N ALA A 107 1.41 14.51 -8.57
CA ALA A 107 0.79 14.08 -7.32
C ALA A 107 1.59 14.50 -6.09
N ALA A 108 2.93 14.44 -6.15
CA ALA A 108 3.81 14.72 -5.01
C ALA A 108 3.48 16.04 -4.28
N PRO A 109 3.45 17.23 -4.94
CA PRO A 109 3.13 18.48 -4.24
C PRO A 109 1.70 18.54 -3.68
N LYS A 110 0.74 17.83 -4.30
CA LYS A 110 -0.67 17.80 -3.87
C LYS A 110 -0.88 16.86 -2.68
N LEU A 111 -0.16 15.75 -2.66
CA LEU A 111 -0.24 14.76 -1.60
C LEU A 111 0.40 15.31 -0.33
N PHE A 112 1.67 15.77 -0.41
CA PHE A 112 2.41 16.27 0.75
C PHE A 112 1.87 17.57 1.34
N SER A 113 1.01 18.31 0.63
CA SER A 113 0.31 19.47 1.20
C SER A 113 -0.92 19.11 2.04
N LYS A 114 -1.42 17.87 1.91
CA LYS A 114 -2.59 17.38 2.65
C LYS A 114 -2.22 16.44 3.81
N LEU A 115 -1.06 15.79 3.75
CA LEU A 115 -0.52 14.99 4.85
C LEU A 115 -0.04 15.92 5.99
N LYS A 116 -0.31 15.54 7.24
CA LYS A 116 0.07 16.26 8.46
C LYS A 116 1.07 15.47 9.29
#